data_AF-A0A2W4LTR9-F1
#
_entry.id   AF-A0A2W4LTR9-F1
#
_cell.length_a   1.000
_cell.length_b   1.000
_cell.length_c   1.000
_cell.angle_alpha   90.00
_cell.angle_beta   90.00
_cell.angle_gamma   90.00
#
_symmetry.space_group_name_H-M   'P 1'
#
loop_
_entity.id
_entity.type
_entity.pdbx_description
1 polymer ?
#
loop_
_entity_poly.entity_id
_entity_poly.type
_entity_poly.pdbx_seq_one_letter_code
_entity_poly.pdbx_strand_id
1 'polypeptide(L)'
;MEEWQRYRATLHGHHEAEDTRMFPALRRHRPELDSVIEQLLAEHRRLEPLLEQADQAFARLPETGPALAALAALDALLDPHFELEEREIVPLLRPFGGLPPVATEEELVLFVEHFAWSCEGVAPDVLSQIDASLPDVLRARMPAARANIAARSQRVWGAVSPATSRTSIPGH
;
A
#
# COMPACT_ATOMS: atom_id res chain seq x y z
N MET A 1 -13.55 -3.39 15.84
CA MET A 1 -13.31 -4.74 15.26
C MET A 1 -13.41 -4.69 13.74
N GLU A 2 -14.51 -4.19 13.15
CA GLU A 2 -14.70 -4.10 11.68
C GLU A 2 -13.57 -3.32 10.97
N GLU A 3 -13.15 -2.19 11.51
CA GLU A 3 -12.08 -1.36 10.94
C GLU A 3 -10.72 -2.04 10.91
N TRP A 4 -10.37 -2.74 11.99
CA TRP A 4 -9.16 -3.57 12.07
C TRP A 4 -9.18 -4.69 11.01
N GLN A 5 -10.30 -5.41 10.90
CA GLN A 5 -10.44 -6.49 9.92
C GLN A 5 -10.32 -5.98 8.49
N ARG A 6 -10.88 -4.81 8.19
CA ARG A 6 -10.73 -4.21 6.86
C ARG A 6 -9.29 -3.77 6.59
N TYR A 7 -8.63 -3.12 7.55
CA TYR A 7 -7.23 -2.76 7.42
C TYR A 7 -6.36 -3.98 7.12
N ARG A 8 -6.49 -5.05 7.91
CA ARG A 8 -5.77 -6.32 7.72
C ARG A 8 -6.03 -6.91 6.33
N ALA A 9 -7.28 -6.98 5.89
CA ALA A 9 -7.63 -7.53 4.58
C ALA A 9 -7.04 -6.69 3.42
N THR A 10 -7.06 -5.36 3.56
CA THR A 10 -6.53 -4.45 2.53
C THR A 10 -5.00 -4.56 2.44
N LEU A 11 -4.32 -4.58 3.59
CA LEU A 11 -2.87 -4.76 3.67
C LEU A 11 -2.42 -6.12 3.11
N HIS A 12 -3.17 -7.19 3.43
CA HIS A 12 -2.90 -8.52 2.89
C HIS A 12 -3.04 -8.55 1.36
N GLY A 13 -4.14 -8.00 0.82
CA GLY A 13 -4.35 -7.94 -0.63
C GLY A 13 -3.30 -7.09 -1.35
N HIS A 14 -2.81 -6.03 -0.70
CA HIS A 14 -1.68 -5.22 -1.17
C HIS A 14 -0.40 -6.07 -1.29
N HIS A 15 0.10 -6.66 -0.21
CA HIS A 15 1.32 -7.48 -0.26
C HIS A 15 1.17 -8.70 -1.18
N GLU A 16 -0.01 -9.32 -1.26
CA GLU A 16 -0.25 -10.43 -2.21
C GLU A 16 -0.06 -9.97 -3.66
N ALA A 17 -0.57 -8.77 -4.01
CA ALA A 17 -0.40 -8.22 -5.35
C ALA A 17 1.08 -7.92 -5.67
N GLU A 18 1.84 -7.49 -4.67
CA GLU A 18 3.27 -7.23 -4.82
C GLU A 18 4.06 -8.51 -5.04
N ASP A 19 3.87 -9.49 -4.15
CA ASP A 19 4.55 -10.78 -4.16
C ASP A 19 4.31 -11.56 -5.45
N THR A 20 3.07 -11.57 -5.92
CA THR A 20 2.65 -12.48 -7.01
C THR A 20 2.69 -11.84 -8.38
N ARG A 21 2.65 -10.49 -8.46
CA ARG A 21 2.57 -9.78 -9.75
C ARG A 21 3.68 -8.75 -9.90
N MET A 22 3.75 -7.76 -9.01
CA MET A 22 4.63 -6.60 -9.16
C MET A 22 6.11 -6.97 -9.06
N PHE A 23 6.52 -7.62 -7.98
CA PHE A 23 7.90 -8.01 -7.74
C PHE A 23 8.44 -8.97 -8.81
N PRO A 24 7.73 -10.03 -9.23
CA PRO A 24 8.16 -10.85 -10.36
C PRO A 24 8.34 -10.06 -11.66
N ALA A 25 7.47 -9.07 -11.93
CA ALA A 25 7.58 -8.24 -13.11
C ALA A 25 8.81 -7.30 -13.03
N LEU A 26 9.06 -6.69 -11.86
CA LEU A 26 10.24 -5.86 -11.62
C LEU A 26 11.53 -6.66 -11.78
N ARG A 27 11.66 -7.86 -11.17
CA ARG A 27 12.85 -8.71 -11.31
C ARG A 27 13.22 -9.01 -12.76
N ARG A 28 12.22 -9.24 -13.62
CA ARG A 28 12.45 -9.52 -15.05
C ARG A 28 13.06 -8.34 -15.80
N HIS A 29 12.71 -7.11 -15.43
CA HIS A 29 13.15 -5.89 -16.14
C HIS A 29 14.29 -5.16 -15.41
N ARG A 30 14.46 -5.42 -14.11
CA ARG A 30 15.38 -4.75 -13.19
C ARG A 30 16.05 -5.76 -12.24
N PRO A 31 16.90 -6.67 -12.74
CA PRO A 31 17.57 -7.67 -11.91
C PRO A 31 18.40 -7.05 -10.77
N GLU A 32 18.82 -5.79 -10.90
CA GLU A 32 19.52 -5.03 -9.86
C GLU A 32 18.72 -4.87 -8.55
N LEU A 33 17.40 -5.08 -8.56
CA LEU A 33 16.54 -4.99 -7.39
C LEU A 33 16.37 -6.30 -6.62
N ASP A 34 16.97 -7.40 -7.07
CA ASP A 34 16.71 -8.72 -6.49
C ASP A 34 16.90 -8.75 -4.97
N SER A 35 17.94 -8.10 -4.45
CA SER A 35 18.20 -8.01 -3.01
C SER A 35 17.14 -7.20 -2.25
N VAL A 36 16.69 -6.07 -2.83
CA VAL A 36 15.63 -5.23 -2.25
C VAL A 36 14.32 -6.02 -2.20
N ILE A 37 13.97 -6.70 -3.29
CA ILE A 37 12.75 -7.49 -3.37
C ILE A 37 12.81 -8.69 -2.41
N GLU A 38 13.95 -9.39 -2.29
CA GLU A 38 14.07 -10.47 -1.29
C GLU A 38 13.92 -9.94 0.15
N GLN A 39 14.42 -8.74 0.43
CA GLN A 39 14.21 -8.10 1.72
C GLN A 39 12.72 -7.83 1.98
N LEU A 40 12.01 -7.19 1.03
CA LEU A 40 10.57 -6.90 1.16
C LEU A 40 9.74 -8.18 1.35
N LEU A 41 10.01 -9.22 0.55
CA LEU A 41 9.37 -10.54 0.70
C LEU A 41 9.62 -11.17 2.09
N ALA A 42 10.80 -10.97 2.66
CA ALA A 42 11.11 -11.45 4.01
C ALA A 42 10.36 -10.63 5.08
N GLU A 43 10.19 -9.32 4.89
CA GLU A 43 9.40 -8.44 5.75
C GLU A 43 7.91 -8.80 5.71
N HIS A 44 7.34 -9.09 4.53
CA HIS A 44 5.96 -9.58 4.37
C HIS A 44 5.70 -10.84 5.21
N ARG A 45 6.62 -11.82 5.17
CA ARG A 45 6.51 -13.04 5.97
C ARG A 45 6.60 -12.78 7.47
N ARG A 46 7.33 -11.74 7.89
CA ARG A 46 7.45 -11.34 9.31
C ARG A 46 6.21 -10.60 9.81
N LEU A 47 5.45 -9.97 8.92
CA LEU A 47 4.21 -9.27 9.26
C LEU A 47 3.08 -10.22 9.64
N GLU A 48 2.95 -11.39 8.98
CA GLU A 48 1.85 -12.33 9.23
C GLU A 48 1.66 -12.68 10.72
N PRO A 49 2.69 -13.14 11.48
CA PRO A 49 2.51 -13.43 12.90
C PRO A 49 2.21 -12.17 13.74
N LEU A 50 2.60 -10.97 13.32
CA LEU A 50 2.23 -9.73 13.99
C LEU A 50 0.77 -9.36 13.75
N LEU A 51 0.26 -9.59 12.54
CA LEU A 51 -1.15 -9.40 12.20
C LEU A 51 -2.04 -10.37 12.97
N GLU A 52 -1.64 -11.63 13.13
CA GLU A 52 -2.33 -12.60 13.98
C GLU A 52 -2.37 -12.17 15.46
N GLN A 53 -1.25 -11.65 15.98
CA GLN A 53 -1.20 -11.11 17.35
C GLN A 53 -2.13 -9.91 17.51
N ALA A 54 -2.18 -9.04 16.49
CA ALA A 54 -3.08 -7.91 16.47
C ALA A 54 -4.55 -8.35 16.41
N ASP A 55 -4.92 -9.38 15.62
CA ASP A 55 -6.27 -9.97 15.64
C ASP A 55 -6.70 -10.36 17.06
N GLN A 56 -5.81 -11.07 17.79
CA GLN A 56 -6.07 -11.48 19.17
C GLN A 56 -6.13 -10.30 20.14
N ALA A 57 -5.34 -9.25 19.90
CA ALA A 57 -5.35 -8.05 20.71
C ALA A 57 -6.64 -7.24 20.52
N PHE A 58 -7.07 -7.02 19.27
CA PHE A 58 -8.30 -6.29 18.95
C PHE A 58 -9.57 -7.06 19.35
N ALA A 59 -9.53 -8.39 19.39
CA ALA A 59 -10.63 -9.21 19.91
C ALA A 59 -10.88 -9.02 21.43
N ARG A 60 -9.90 -8.50 22.17
CA ARG A 60 -9.98 -8.26 23.62
C ARG A 60 -10.45 -6.86 24.01
N LEU A 61 -10.83 -6.02 23.05
CA LEU A 61 -11.39 -4.70 23.35
C LEU A 61 -12.60 -4.83 24.31
N PRO A 62 -12.73 -3.94 25.32
CA PRO A 62 -12.09 -2.62 25.41
C PRO A 62 -10.70 -2.59 26.10
N GLU A 63 -10.04 -3.72 26.33
CA GLU A 63 -8.65 -3.72 26.85
C GLU A 63 -7.69 -3.12 25.80
N THR A 64 -7.29 -1.86 25.99
CA THR A 64 -6.49 -1.12 25.00
C THR A 64 -5.01 -1.47 25.04
N GLY A 65 -4.47 -1.89 26.19
CA GLY A 65 -3.04 -2.19 26.37
C GLY A 65 -2.50 -3.18 25.33
N PRO A 66 -3.11 -4.36 25.14
CA PRO A 66 -2.69 -5.30 24.11
C PRO A 66 -2.79 -4.75 22.69
N ALA A 67 -3.84 -4.00 22.37
CA ALA A 67 -4.02 -3.42 21.04
C ALA A 67 -2.96 -2.37 20.72
N LEU A 68 -2.63 -1.51 21.68
CA LEU A 68 -1.55 -0.52 21.54
C LEU A 68 -0.18 -1.17 21.36
N ALA A 69 0.11 -2.25 22.10
CA ALA A 69 1.35 -3.00 21.94
C ALA A 69 1.46 -3.67 20.56
N ALA A 70 0.36 -4.24 20.06
CA ALA A 70 0.32 -4.84 18.74
C ALA A 70 0.50 -3.80 17.62
N LEU A 71 -0.15 -2.63 17.74
CA LEU A 71 0.03 -1.51 16.81
C LEU A 71 1.47 -1.02 16.80
N ALA A 72 2.11 -0.85 17.96
CA ALA A 72 3.51 -0.43 18.04
C ALA A 72 4.47 -1.47 17.40
N ALA A 73 4.18 -2.76 17.54
CA ALA A 73 4.98 -3.81 16.91
C ALA A 73 4.82 -3.83 15.38
N LEU A 74 3.60 -3.60 14.88
CA LEU A 74 3.33 -3.46 13.45
C LEU A 74 4.03 -2.21 12.88
N ASP A 75 3.87 -1.07 13.54
CA ASP A 75 4.47 0.21 13.15
C ASP A 75 6.01 0.10 13.04
N ALA A 76 6.66 -0.53 14.02
CA ALA A 76 8.11 -0.75 14.01
C ALA A 76 8.63 -1.61 12.84
N LEU A 77 7.76 -2.37 12.16
CA LEU A 77 8.11 -3.12 10.96
C LEU A 77 7.63 -2.42 9.69
N LEU A 78 6.41 -1.89 9.69
CA LEU A 78 5.78 -1.25 8.53
C LEU A 78 6.42 0.08 8.16
N ASP A 79 6.82 0.90 9.14
CA ASP A 79 7.43 2.20 8.88
C ASP A 79 8.72 2.10 8.05
N PRO A 80 9.77 1.35 8.47
CA PRO A 80 10.96 1.19 7.64
C PRO A 80 10.73 0.37 6.36
N HIS A 81 9.71 -0.48 6.34
CA HIS A 81 9.30 -1.25 5.17
C HIS A 81 8.74 -0.31 4.07
N PHE A 82 7.78 0.55 4.42
CA PHE A 82 7.26 1.55 3.49
C PHE A 82 8.33 2.55 3.04
N GLU A 83 9.25 2.97 3.93
CA GLU A 83 10.38 3.81 3.53
C GLU A 83 11.27 3.15 2.46
N LEU A 84 11.45 1.82 2.54
CA LEU A 84 12.20 1.06 1.54
C LEU A 84 11.46 1.02 0.20
N GLU A 85 10.17 0.73 0.21
CA GLU A 85 9.33 0.71 -0.99
C GLU A 85 9.25 2.07 -1.67
N GLU A 86 9.02 3.11 -0.87
CA GLU A 86 8.97 4.50 -1.35
C GLU A 86 10.28 4.92 -2.00
N ARG A 87 11.43 4.48 -1.47
CA ARG A 87 12.74 4.84 -1.99
C ARG A 87 13.12 4.04 -3.23
N GLU A 88 12.90 2.73 -3.23
CA GLU A 88 13.45 1.83 -4.24
C GLU A 88 12.43 1.37 -5.29
N ILE A 89 11.16 1.21 -4.91
CA ILE A 89 10.12 0.60 -5.76
C ILE A 89 9.26 1.68 -6.43
N VAL A 90 8.71 2.63 -5.66
CA VAL A 90 7.78 3.66 -6.16
C VAL A 90 8.35 4.47 -7.33
N PRO A 91 9.63 4.90 -7.37
CA PRO A 91 10.20 5.58 -8.54
C PRO A 91 10.10 4.77 -9.83
N LEU A 92 10.13 3.45 -9.73
CA LEU A 92 10.18 2.52 -10.85
C LEU A 92 8.80 2.06 -11.32
N LEU A 93 7.73 2.38 -10.57
CA LEU A 93 6.36 2.16 -11.02
C LEU A 93 5.94 3.15 -12.11
N ARG A 94 6.50 4.37 -12.08
CA ARG A 94 6.20 5.46 -13.05
C ARG A 94 6.51 5.11 -14.52
N PRO A 95 7.64 4.44 -14.85
CA PRO A 95 7.96 4.05 -16.22
C PRO A 95 7.45 2.66 -16.61
N PHE A 96 6.96 1.85 -15.65
CA PHE A 96 6.77 0.42 -15.88
C PHE A 96 5.63 0.12 -16.85
N GLY A 97 4.63 1.01 -16.99
CA GLY A 97 3.58 0.95 -18.01
C GLY A 97 2.76 -0.35 -18.09
N GLY A 98 3.01 -1.30 -17.18
CA GLY A 98 2.56 -2.68 -17.25
C GLY A 98 1.71 -3.00 -16.04
N LEU A 99 0.61 -2.28 -15.90
CA LEU A 99 -0.49 -2.82 -15.10
C LEU A 99 -0.99 -4.08 -15.81
N PRO A 100 -1.25 -5.17 -15.08
CA PRO A 100 -1.80 -6.37 -15.69
C PRO A 100 -3.12 -6.03 -16.40
N PRO A 101 -3.44 -6.69 -17.51
CA PRO A 101 -4.75 -6.53 -18.13
C PRO A 101 -5.81 -6.93 -17.09
N VAL A 102 -6.64 -5.96 -16.72
CA VAL A 102 -7.79 -6.21 -15.85
C VAL A 102 -8.86 -6.87 -16.73
N ALA A 103 -9.28 -8.09 -16.38
CA ALA A 103 -10.11 -8.91 -17.25
C ALA A 103 -11.62 -8.67 -17.03
N THR A 104 -12.03 -8.21 -15.86
CA THR A 104 -13.43 -7.89 -15.54
C THR A 104 -13.65 -6.53 -14.88
N GLU A 105 -14.89 -6.06 -14.88
CA GLU A 105 -15.29 -4.82 -14.20
C GLU A 105 -15.10 -4.94 -12.67
N GLU A 106 -15.35 -6.11 -12.10
CA GLU A 106 -15.14 -6.37 -10.67
C GLU A 106 -13.66 -6.30 -10.29
N GLU A 107 -12.78 -6.91 -11.09
CA GLU A 107 -11.33 -6.81 -10.90
C GLU A 107 -10.83 -5.37 -11.02
N LEU A 108 -11.46 -4.58 -11.90
CA LEU A 108 -11.14 -3.17 -12.09
C LEU A 108 -11.49 -2.33 -10.88
N VAL A 109 -12.68 -2.53 -10.32
CA VAL A 109 -13.12 -1.83 -9.10
C VAL A 109 -12.19 -2.19 -7.94
N LEU A 110 -11.92 -3.48 -7.73
CA LEU A 110 -11.03 -3.94 -6.67
C LEU A 110 -9.61 -3.35 -6.83
N PHE A 111 -9.07 -3.35 -8.04
CA PHE A 111 -7.76 -2.78 -8.30
C PHE A 111 -7.73 -1.27 -8.01
N VAL A 112 -8.72 -0.53 -8.51
CA VAL A 112 -8.82 0.92 -8.31
C VAL A 112 -8.96 1.28 -6.83
N GLU A 113 -9.76 0.54 -6.08
CA GLU A 113 -9.94 0.77 -4.64
C GLU A 113 -8.65 0.48 -3.85
N HIS A 114 -7.98 -0.65 -4.11
CA HIS A 114 -6.71 -0.98 -3.46
C HIS A 114 -5.61 0.01 -3.81
N PHE A 115 -5.51 0.40 -5.09
CA PHE A 115 -4.51 1.36 -5.55
C PHE A 115 -4.79 2.78 -5.02
N ALA A 116 -6.05 3.16 -4.86
CA ALA A 116 -6.40 4.42 -4.21
C ALA A 116 -5.98 4.43 -2.73
N TRP A 117 -6.17 3.30 -2.05
CA TRP A 117 -5.79 3.13 -0.65
C TRP A 117 -4.26 3.18 -0.46
N SER A 118 -3.48 2.49 -1.30
CA SER A 118 -2.01 2.52 -1.21
C SER A 118 -1.42 3.90 -1.54
N CYS A 119 -2.18 4.75 -2.21
CA CYS A 119 -1.80 6.13 -2.52
C CYS A 119 -2.19 7.14 -1.43
N GLU A 120 -2.84 6.73 -0.34
CA GLU A 120 -3.27 7.65 0.70
C GLU A 120 -2.06 8.29 1.41
N GLY A 121 -2.05 9.63 1.53
CA GLY A 121 -0.95 10.37 2.16
C GLY A 121 0.22 10.72 1.24
N VAL A 122 0.27 10.16 0.02
CA VAL A 122 1.27 10.50 -1.00
C VAL A 122 1.11 11.95 -1.46
N ALA A 123 2.23 12.65 -1.66
CA ALA A 123 2.23 14.05 -2.08
C ALA A 123 1.50 14.27 -3.44
N PRO A 124 0.73 15.37 -3.62
CA PRO A 124 -0.07 15.61 -4.83
C PRO A 124 0.72 15.63 -6.15
N ASP A 125 1.96 16.10 -6.12
CA ASP A 125 2.84 16.15 -7.28
C ASP A 125 3.33 14.75 -7.69
N VAL A 126 3.56 13.85 -6.74
CA VAL A 126 3.88 12.44 -6.99
C VAL A 126 2.65 11.72 -7.55
N LEU A 127 1.46 11.95 -6.96
CA LEU A 127 0.20 11.38 -7.46
C LEU A 127 -0.11 11.78 -8.90
N SER A 128 0.14 13.04 -9.25
CA SER A 128 -0.08 13.54 -10.62
C SER A 128 0.79 12.81 -11.66
N GLN A 129 2.02 12.45 -11.29
CA GLN A 129 2.93 11.68 -12.16
C GLN A 129 2.47 10.23 -12.30
N ILE A 130 2.02 9.61 -11.20
CA ILE A 130 1.43 8.26 -11.22
C ILE A 130 0.22 8.26 -12.15
N ASP A 131 -0.70 9.22 -11.99
CA ASP A 131 -1.91 9.33 -12.81
C ASP A 131 -1.60 9.46 -14.30
N ALA A 132 -0.55 10.21 -14.67
CA ALA A 132 -0.12 10.34 -16.06
C ALA A 132 0.35 9.00 -16.68
N SER A 133 0.88 8.08 -15.86
CA SER A 133 1.32 6.75 -16.29
C SER A 133 0.19 5.71 -16.38
N LEU A 134 -0.96 5.97 -15.74
CA LEU A 134 -2.10 5.04 -15.74
C LEU A 134 -2.82 4.99 -17.10
N PRO A 135 -3.32 3.81 -17.53
CA PRO A 135 -4.31 3.69 -18.59
C PRO A 135 -5.54 4.58 -18.34
N ASP A 136 -6.15 5.10 -19.40
CA ASP A 136 -7.27 6.06 -19.30
C ASP A 136 -8.44 5.54 -18.47
N VAL A 137 -8.77 4.25 -18.60
CA VAL A 137 -9.85 3.60 -17.84
C VAL A 137 -9.61 3.63 -16.33
N LEU A 138 -8.36 3.51 -15.90
CA LEU A 138 -7.98 3.59 -14.49
C LEU A 138 -7.91 5.04 -14.03
N ARG A 139 -7.25 5.90 -14.82
CA ARG A 139 -7.12 7.34 -14.55
C ARG A 139 -8.49 8.00 -14.32
N ALA A 140 -9.51 7.63 -15.11
CA ALA A 140 -10.85 8.17 -14.99
C ALA A 140 -11.56 7.80 -13.67
N ARG A 141 -11.21 6.67 -13.05
CA ARG A 141 -11.85 6.18 -11.81
C ARG A 141 -11.12 6.60 -10.54
N MET A 142 -9.83 6.94 -10.64
CA MET A 142 -9.02 7.26 -9.47
C MET A 142 -9.54 8.40 -8.59
N PRO A 143 -10.05 9.53 -9.13
CA PRO A 143 -10.52 10.64 -8.30
C PRO A 143 -11.65 10.24 -7.34
N ALA A 144 -12.62 9.45 -7.83
CA ALA A 144 -13.74 9.00 -7.01
C ALA A 144 -13.30 8.02 -5.92
N ALA A 145 -12.43 7.06 -6.26
CA ALA A 145 -11.91 6.10 -5.31
C ALA A 145 -11.08 6.77 -4.20
N ARG A 146 -10.18 7.69 -4.55
CA ARG A 146 -9.40 8.47 -3.57
C ARG A 146 -10.29 9.32 -2.67
N ALA A 147 -11.33 9.96 -3.21
CA ALA A 147 -12.29 10.71 -2.41
C ALA A 147 -13.03 9.81 -1.40
N ASN A 148 -13.40 8.59 -1.80
CA ASN A 148 -14.05 7.62 -0.91
C ASN A 148 -13.12 7.16 0.22
N ILE A 149 -11.85 6.87 -0.09
CA ILE A 149 -10.83 6.51 0.91
C ILE A 149 -10.63 7.67 1.88
N ALA A 150 -10.34 8.87 1.39
CA ALA A 150 -10.09 10.04 2.23
C ALA A 150 -11.30 10.37 3.13
N ALA A 151 -12.52 10.30 2.59
CA ALA A 151 -13.72 10.52 3.38
C ALA A 151 -13.90 9.46 4.48
N ARG A 152 -13.52 8.20 4.22
CA ARG A 152 -13.56 7.13 5.22
C ARG A 152 -12.50 7.33 6.28
N SER A 153 -11.25 7.58 5.89
CA SER A 153 -10.16 7.85 6.82
C SER A 153 -10.46 9.03 7.73
N GLN A 154 -11.04 10.11 7.18
CA GLN A 154 -11.52 11.24 7.98
C GLN A 154 -12.57 10.84 9.03
N ARG A 155 -13.49 9.92 8.71
CA ARG A 155 -14.54 9.46 9.64
C ARG A 155 -14.00 8.54 10.72
N VAL A 156 -13.04 7.67 10.39
CA VAL A 156 -12.55 6.62 11.30
C VAL A 156 -11.37 7.11 12.13
N TRP A 157 -10.42 7.78 11.49
CA TRP A 157 -9.13 8.16 12.07
C TRP A 157 -9.00 9.67 12.35
N GLY A 158 -9.89 10.48 11.79
CA GLY A 158 -9.77 11.94 11.84
C GLY A 158 -8.89 12.50 10.72
N ALA A 159 -8.39 13.73 10.89
CA ALA A 159 -7.61 14.39 9.85
C ALA A 159 -6.24 13.72 9.66
N VAL A 160 -6.00 13.16 8.46
CA VAL A 160 -4.69 12.67 8.02
C VAL A 160 -3.96 13.84 7.34
N SER A 161 -2.70 14.13 7.70
CA SER A 161 -1.93 15.22 7.08
C SER A 161 -1.42 14.80 5.69
N PRO A 162 -1.82 15.49 4.60
CA PRO A 162 -1.34 15.19 3.27
C PRO A 162 0.04 15.84 3.05
N ALA A 163 1.13 15.29 3.60
CA ALA A 163 2.46 15.90 3.39
C ALA A 163 3.70 15.05 3.72
N THR A 164 3.59 13.79 4.15
CA THR A 164 4.75 13.07 4.70
C THR A 164 5.63 12.40 3.65
N SER A 165 5.05 11.73 2.65
CA SER A 165 5.85 10.96 1.67
C SER A 165 6.09 11.74 0.38
N ARG A 166 7.37 12.05 0.12
CA ARG A 166 7.84 12.92 -0.97
C ARG A 166 8.82 12.27 -1.94
N THR A 167 9.02 10.94 -1.92
CA THR A 167 10.03 10.18 -2.69
C THR A 167 10.92 11.05 -3.59
N SER A 168 12.13 11.37 -3.12
CA SER A 168 13.06 12.25 -3.83
C SER A 168 13.23 11.82 -5.29
N ILE A 169 13.11 12.76 -6.21
CA ILE A 169 13.45 12.58 -7.63
C ILE A 169 14.92 12.10 -7.69
N PRO A 170 15.22 10.87 -8.16
CA PRO A 170 16.60 10.53 -8.49
C PRO A 170 16.97 11.28 -9.77
N GLY A 171 17.66 12.41 -9.60
CA GLY A 171 18.45 13.07 -10.64
C GLY A 171 17.67 13.78 -11.75
N HIS A 172 18.11 15.01 -12.01
CA HIS A 172 18.20 15.52 -13.37
C HIS A 172 19.07 14.61 -14.24
#